data_AF-A0A6L3SQS2-F1
#
_entry.id   AF-A0A6L3SQS2-F1
#
_cell.length_a   1.000
_cell.length_b   1.000
_cell.length_c   1.000
_cell.angle_alpha   90.00
_cell.angle_beta   90.00
_cell.angle_gamma   90.00
#
_symmetry.space_group_name_H-M   'P 1'
#
loop_
_entity.id
_entity.type
_entity.pdbx_description
1 polymer ?
#
loop_
_entity_poly.entity_id
_entity_poly.type
_entity_poly.pdbx_seq_one_letter_code
_entity_poly.pdbx_strand_id
1 'polypeptide(L)'
;MSAKDRPSLGFGDELDDFDPAAWAKPKAPTHKPAAEETKQAAEAAGFRSREPGRGEAPPALVPAPLQRRRRTGRNAQFNIKARPETIEAFTRIADANGWGLGETFERATELLERENAIR
;
A
#
# COMPACT_ATOMS: atom_id res chain seq x y z
N MET A 1 20.16 -27.53 -43.58
CA MET A 1 19.71 -26.78 -42.38
C MET A 1 19.55 -27.79 -41.25
N SER A 2 20.64 -28.17 -40.58
CA SER A 2 20.58 -29.15 -39.48
C SER A 2 19.92 -28.52 -38.27
N ALA A 3 18.82 -29.11 -37.82
CA ALA A 3 18.19 -28.77 -36.56
C ALA A 3 19.20 -28.99 -35.43
N LYS A 4 19.49 -27.94 -34.66
CA LYS A 4 20.36 -28.03 -33.48
C LYS A 4 19.66 -28.92 -32.46
N ASP A 5 20.27 -30.06 -32.19
CA ASP A 5 19.84 -31.01 -31.17
C ASP A 5 19.91 -30.31 -29.81
N ARG A 6 18.75 -29.98 -29.25
CA ARG A 6 18.65 -29.29 -27.97
C ARG A 6 18.69 -30.33 -26.86
N PRO A 7 19.57 -30.19 -25.85
CA PRO A 7 19.57 -31.09 -24.70
C PRO A 7 18.17 -31.13 -24.07
N SER A 8 17.65 -32.34 -23.86
CA SER A 8 16.37 -32.54 -23.18
C SER A 8 16.46 -32.01 -21.75
N LEU A 9 15.48 -31.20 -21.34
CA LEU A 9 15.38 -30.63 -20.00
C LEU A 9 14.74 -31.59 -18.98
N GLY A 10 14.54 -32.87 -19.35
CA GLY A 10 13.99 -33.89 -18.45
C GLY A 10 12.48 -33.85 -18.25
N PHE A 11 11.75 -33.00 -18.99
CA PHE A 11 10.29 -32.86 -18.91
C PHE A 11 9.53 -33.60 -20.03
N GLY A 12 10.22 -34.34 -20.91
CA GLY A 12 9.59 -35.02 -22.05
C GLY A 12 8.69 -36.18 -21.62
N ASP A 13 9.21 -37.03 -20.75
CA ASP A 13 8.50 -38.24 -20.29
C ASP A 13 7.24 -37.90 -19.48
N GLU A 14 7.26 -36.83 -18.67
CA GLU A 14 6.10 -36.35 -17.90
C GLU A 14 4.99 -35.72 -18.78
N LEU A 15 5.36 -35.26 -19.98
CA LEU A 15 4.42 -34.65 -20.93
C LEU A 15 3.62 -35.71 -21.71
N ASP A 16 4.23 -36.86 -21.97
CA ASP A 16 3.58 -37.98 -22.67
C ASP A 16 2.52 -38.67 -21.77
N ASP A 17 2.75 -38.66 -20.45
CA ASP A 17 1.80 -39.14 -19.43
C ASP A 17 0.82 -38.05 -18.93
N PHE A 18 0.92 -36.82 -19.43
CA PHE A 18 0.03 -35.72 -19.05
C PHE A 18 -1.36 -35.93 -19.64
N ASP A 19 -2.33 -36.33 -18.80
CA ASP A 19 -3.74 -36.40 -19.18
C ASP A 19 -4.50 -35.13 -18.78
N PRO A 20 -4.85 -34.22 -19.72
CA PRO A 20 -5.63 -33.03 -19.43
C PRO A 20 -7.05 -33.35 -18.93
N ALA A 21 -7.57 -34.55 -19.23
CA ALA A 21 -8.88 -34.97 -18.80
C ALA A 21 -8.92 -35.35 -17.31
N ALA A 22 -7.78 -35.67 -16.70
CA ALA A 22 -7.66 -35.87 -15.25
C ALA A 22 -7.99 -34.61 -14.45
N TRP A 23 -7.88 -33.42 -15.06
CA TRP A 23 -8.27 -32.13 -14.48
C TRP A 23 -9.65 -31.63 -14.94
N ALA A 24 -10.48 -32.50 -15.52
CA ALA A 24 -11.85 -32.14 -15.87
C ALA A 24 -12.59 -31.62 -14.62
N LYS A 25 -13.02 -30.35 -14.69
CA LYS A 25 -13.71 -29.72 -13.57
C LYS A 25 -15.00 -30.52 -13.29
N PRO A 26 -15.24 -30.93 -12.03
CA PRO A 26 -16.50 -31.56 -11.68
C PRO A 26 -17.65 -30.62 -12.03
N LYS A 27 -18.75 -31.20 -12.53
CA LYS A 27 -19.94 -30.44 -12.92
C LYS A 27 -20.40 -29.64 -11.71
N ALA A 28 -20.48 -28.32 -11.86
CA ALA A 28 -20.86 -27.44 -10.76
C ALA A 28 -22.19 -27.91 -10.15
N PRO A 29 -22.32 -27.92 -8.81
CA PRO A 29 -23.56 -28.30 -8.16
C PRO A 29 -24.70 -27.40 -8.66
N THR A 30 -25.82 -28.03 -8.98
CA THR A 30 -26.98 -27.38 -9.64
C THR A 30 -27.65 -26.35 -8.74
N HIS A 31 -27.45 -26.45 -7.43
CA HIS A 31 -28.01 -25.55 -6.44
C HIS A 31 -26.92 -24.61 -5.93
N LYS A 32 -27.00 -23.33 -6.33
CA LYS A 32 -26.20 -22.29 -5.69
C LYS A 32 -26.77 -22.06 -4.28
N PRO A 33 -25.93 -22.01 -3.23
CA PRO A 33 -26.40 -21.65 -1.89
C PRO A 33 -27.07 -20.27 -1.91
N ALA A 34 -28.04 -20.07 -1.04
CA ALA A 34 -28.74 -18.79 -0.96
C ALA A 34 -27.74 -17.68 -0.55
N ALA A 35 -27.92 -16.46 -1.07
CA ALA A 35 -27.01 -15.35 -0.81
C ALA A 35 -26.80 -15.10 0.70
N GLU A 36 -27.86 -15.26 1.49
CA GLU A 36 -27.81 -15.14 2.96
C GLU A 36 -26.91 -16.19 3.62
N GLU A 37 -26.96 -17.45 3.17
CA GLU A 37 -26.12 -18.53 3.69
C GLU A 37 -24.64 -18.26 3.38
N THR A 38 -24.36 -17.75 2.17
CA THR A 38 -22.99 -17.39 1.78
C THR A 38 -22.45 -16.21 2.57
N LYS A 39 -23.32 -15.25 2.93
CA LYS A 39 -22.96 -14.08 3.73
C LYS A 39 -22.65 -14.49 5.19
N GLN A 40 -23.49 -15.34 5.77
CA GLN A 40 -23.27 -15.89 7.11
C GLN A 40 -21.97 -16.70 7.20
N ALA A 41 -21.67 -17.53 6.19
CA ALA A 41 -20.43 -18.29 6.13
C ALA A 41 -19.19 -17.38 5.99
N ALA A 42 -19.29 -16.31 5.18
CA ALA A 42 -18.23 -15.33 5.03
C ALA A 42 -17.96 -14.57 6.35
N GLU A 43 -19.01 -14.13 7.04
CA GLU A 43 -18.91 -13.46 8.34
C GLU A 43 -18.32 -14.39 9.42
N ALA A 44 -18.74 -15.66 9.48
CA ALA A 44 -18.19 -16.67 10.38
C ALA A 44 -16.70 -16.97 10.12
N ALA A 45 -16.27 -16.91 8.86
CA ALA A 45 -14.87 -17.05 8.45
C ALA A 45 -14.04 -15.75 8.61
N GLY A 46 -14.64 -14.69 9.18
CA GLY A 46 -13.95 -13.42 9.44
C GLY A 46 -13.84 -12.49 8.23
N PHE A 47 -14.49 -12.81 7.12
CA PHE A 47 -14.61 -11.93 5.96
C PHE A 47 -15.65 -10.86 6.24
N ARG A 48 -15.22 -9.78 6.87
CA ARG A 48 -16.03 -8.57 7.02
C ARG A 48 -15.99 -7.75 5.73
N SER A 49 -17.16 -7.30 5.27
CA SER A 49 -17.24 -6.37 4.14
C SER A 49 -16.41 -5.11 4.43
N ARG A 50 -15.65 -4.67 3.43
CA ARG A 50 -14.86 -3.41 3.49
C ARG A 50 -15.71 -2.19 3.16
N GLU A 51 -16.99 -2.38 2.83
CA GLU A 51 -17.89 -1.25 2.67
C GLU A 51 -18.00 -0.50 4.00
N PRO A 52 -17.86 0.83 4.00
CA PRO A 52 -18.10 1.60 5.21
C PRO A 52 -19.54 1.32 5.63
N GLY A 53 -19.71 0.75 6.83
CA GLY A 53 -21.03 0.49 7.39
C GLY A 53 -21.86 1.77 7.34
N ARG A 54 -22.94 1.76 6.57
CA ARG A 54 -23.93 2.83 6.56
C ARG A 54 -24.63 2.84 7.91
N GLY A 55 -23.99 3.37 8.95
CA GLY A 55 -24.62 3.48 10.27
C GLY A 55 -23.72 3.56 11.49
N GLU A 56 -22.41 3.40 11.40
CA GLU A 56 -21.56 3.57 12.59
C GLU A 56 -20.98 4.99 12.59
N ALA A 57 -21.47 5.81 13.52
CA ALA A 57 -20.97 7.16 13.75
C ALA A 57 -19.45 7.10 13.94
N PRO A 58 -18.67 7.95 13.24
CA PRO A 58 -17.21 7.92 13.35
C PRO A 58 -16.79 8.07 14.81
N PRO A 59 -15.85 7.24 15.32
CA PRO A 59 -15.22 7.52 16.61
C PRO A 59 -14.60 8.92 16.54
N ALA A 60 -14.77 9.65 17.65
CA ALA A 60 -14.50 11.08 17.80
C ALA A 60 -13.26 11.56 17.01
N LEU A 61 -13.51 12.55 16.13
CA LEU A 61 -12.62 13.57 15.57
C LEU A 61 -11.14 13.46 15.98
N VAL A 62 -10.42 12.48 15.43
CA VAL A 62 -8.98 12.63 15.25
C VAL A 62 -8.84 13.55 14.04
N PRO A 63 -8.28 14.77 14.16
CA PRO A 63 -8.11 15.63 13.01
C PRO A 63 -7.28 14.86 11.97
N ALA A 64 -7.88 14.58 10.82
CA ALA A 64 -7.19 13.92 9.74
C ALA A 64 -5.93 14.74 9.40
N PRO A 65 -4.75 14.10 9.25
CA PRO A 65 -3.53 14.82 8.93
C PRO A 65 -3.76 15.64 7.66
N LEU A 66 -3.57 16.96 7.76
CA LEU A 66 -3.81 17.88 6.66
C LEU A 66 -3.01 17.39 5.45
N GLN A 67 -3.70 17.03 4.37
CA GLN A 67 -3.04 16.45 3.22
C GLN A 67 -2.32 17.55 2.43
N ARG A 68 -1.00 17.66 2.64
CA ARG A 68 -0.15 18.69 2.02
C ARG A 68 0.24 18.32 0.58
N ARG A 69 -0.73 18.24 -0.33
CA ARG A 69 -0.49 18.01 -1.77
C ARG A 69 -0.29 19.34 -2.50
N ARG A 70 0.96 19.81 -2.58
CA ARG A 70 1.37 20.90 -3.49
C ARG A 70 2.56 20.45 -4.32
N ARG A 71 2.55 20.72 -5.64
CA ARG A 71 3.74 20.51 -6.50
C ARG A 71 4.69 21.69 -6.27
N THR A 72 5.87 21.42 -5.73
CA THR A 72 6.79 22.48 -5.27
C THR A 72 8.21 22.37 -5.82
N GLY A 73 8.48 21.46 -6.76
CA GLY A 73 9.80 21.33 -7.41
C GLY A 73 10.87 20.62 -6.57
N ARG A 74 10.61 20.30 -5.30
CA ARG A 74 11.52 19.57 -4.40
C ARG A 74 11.62 18.09 -4.82
N ASN A 75 12.69 17.76 -5.55
CA ASN A 75 12.89 16.44 -6.17
C ASN A 75 14.05 15.62 -5.56
N ALA A 76 14.92 16.24 -4.75
CA ALA A 76 16.01 15.58 -4.06
C ALA A 76 15.56 15.03 -2.70
N GLN A 77 15.96 13.79 -2.38
CA GLN A 77 15.64 13.15 -1.11
C GLN A 77 16.74 13.43 -0.07
N PHE A 78 16.33 13.86 1.12
CA PHE A 78 17.21 14.07 2.26
C PHE A 78 16.84 13.09 3.39
N ASN A 79 17.68 12.09 3.64
CA ASN A 79 17.42 11.04 4.61
C ASN A 79 18.11 11.35 5.94
N ILE A 80 17.33 11.64 6.98
CA ILE A 80 17.84 11.88 8.33
C ILE A 80 17.11 11.03 9.35
N LYS A 81 17.82 10.67 10.42
CA LYS A 81 17.24 10.07 11.62
C LYS A 81 17.08 11.16 12.66
N ALA A 82 15.88 11.29 13.21
CA ALA A 82 15.55 12.24 14.27
C ALA A 82 14.81 11.51 15.39
N ARG A 83 14.81 12.10 16.58
CA ARG A 83 14.01 11.59 17.70
C ARG A 83 12.50 11.81 17.41
N PRO A 84 11.60 10.96 17.92
CA PRO A 84 10.16 11.12 17.71
C PRO A 84 9.65 12.51 18.10
N GLU A 85 10.12 13.06 19.21
CA GLU A 85 9.68 14.37 19.73
C GLU A 85 10.11 15.51 18.79
N THR A 86 11.27 15.36 18.15
CA THR A 86 11.75 16.33 17.15
C THR A 86 10.89 16.29 15.89
N ILE A 87 10.49 15.09 15.45
CA ILE A 87 9.61 14.91 14.28
C ILE A 87 8.25 15.55 14.56
N GLU A 88 7.66 15.30 15.72
CA GLU A 88 6.38 15.88 16.14
C GLU A 88 6.45 17.42 16.23
N ALA A 89 7.53 17.95 16.80
CA ALA A 89 7.72 19.40 16.85
C ALA A 89 7.82 20.02 15.45
N PHE A 90 8.57 19.37 14.56
CA PHE A 90 8.74 19.83 13.18
C PHE A 90 7.44 19.76 12.38
N THR A 91 6.69 18.67 12.49
CA THR A 91 5.40 18.52 11.79
C THR A 91 4.38 19.55 12.26
N ARG A 92 4.31 19.79 13.58
CA ARG A 92 3.44 20.81 14.20
C ARG A 92 3.77 22.22 13.73
N ILE A 93 5.05 22.59 13.64
CA ILE A 93 5.47 23.90 13.09
C ILE A 93 4.99 24.04 11.65
N ALA A 94 5.19 22.99 10.86
CA ALA A 94 4.78 23.00 9.46
C ALA A 94 3.25 23.10 9.31
N ASP A 95 2.46 22.41 10.14
CA ASP A 95 0.99 22.51 10.14
C ASP A 95 0.51 23.90 10.55
N ALA A 96 1.07 24.45 11.62
CA ALA A 96 0.69 25.77 12.14
C ALA A 96 0.87 26.88 11.09
N ASN A 97 1.85 26.74 10.20
CA ASN A 97 2.11 27.71 9.13
C ASN A 97 1.53 27.29 7.77
N GLY A 98 0.90 26.11 7.66
CA GLY A 98 0.36 25.60 6.40
C GLY A 98 1.44 25.26 5.35
N TRP A 99 2.64 24.89 5.82
CA TRP A 99 3.82 24.60 5.00
C TRP A 99 4.00 23.10 4.71
N GLY A 100 4.56 22.80 3.54
CA GLY A 100 5.10 21.47 3.26
C GLY A 100 6.31 21.17 4.16
N LEU A 101 6.60 19.89 4.42
CA LEU A 101 7.78 19.50 5.20
C LEU A 101 9.09 19.98 4.55
N GLY A 102 9.19 19.90 3.22
CA GLY A 102 10.34 20.42 2.49
C GLY A 102 10.50 21.95 2.60
N GLU A 103 9.40 22.71 2.56
CA GLU A 103 9.43 24.17 2.77
C GLU A 103 9.84 24.52 4.19
N THR A 104 9.33 23.76 5.17
CA THR A 104 9.67 23.97 6.58
C THR A 104 11.15 23.70 6.82
N PHE A 105 11.72 22.71 6.12
CA PHE A 105 13.14 22.41 6.17
C PHE A 105 14.00 23.56 5.60
N GLU A 106 13.66 24.09 4.42
CA GLU A 106 14.36 25.24 3.83
C GLU A 106 14.38 26.45 4.78
N ARG A 107 13.22 26.79 5.36
CA ARG A 107 13.12 27.88 6.34
C ARG A 107 13.91 27.62 7.61
N ALA A 108 13.96 26.37 8.07
CA ALA A 108 14.77 26.00 9.22
C ALA A 108 16.27 26.15 8.90
N THR A 109 16.71 25.78 7.70
CA THR A 109 18.08 25.96 7.23
C THR A 109 18.46 27.44 7.17
N GLU A 110 17.63 28.29 6.56
CA GLU A 110 17.87 29.75 6.52
C GLU A 110 17.97 30.36 7.94
N LEU A 111 17.14 29.89 8.87
CA LEU A 111 17.19 30.34 10.25
C LEU A 111 18.48 29.91 10.96
N LEU A 112 18.92 28.67 10.73
CA LEU A 112 20.19 28.15 11.27
C LEU A 112 21.40 28.88 10.68
N GLU A 113 21.40 29.19 9.39
CA GLU A 113 22.46 29.97 8.73
C GLU A 113 22.58 31.36 9.35
N ARG A 114 21.44 32.05 9.50
CA ARG A 114 21.38 33.36 10.16
C ARG A 114 21.87 33.33 11.60
N GLU A 115 21.42 32.35 12.39
CA GLU A 115 21.76 32.24 13.81
C GLU A 115 23.24 31.93 14.03
N ASN A 116 23.83 31.11 13.15
CA ASN A 116 25.24 30.73 13.23
C ASN A 116 26.16 31.66 12.41
N ALA A 117 25.62 32.72 11.79
CA ALA A 117 26.34 33.61 10.86
C ALA A 117 27.11 32.86 9.75
N ILE A 118 26.60 31.69 9.34
CA ILE A 118 27.13 30.90 8.24
C ILE A 118 26.51 31.47 6.98
N ARG A 119 27.34 31.86 6.01
CA ARG A 119 26.93 32.50 4.76
C ARG A 119 27.34 31.67 3.56
#